data_AF-A0A349B9M1-F1
#
_entry.id   AF-A0A349B9M1-F1
#
_cell.length_a   1.000
_cell.length_b   1.000
_cell.length_c   1.000
_cell.angle_alpha   90.00
_cell.angle_beta   90.00
_cell.angle_gamma   90.00
#
_symmetry.space_group_name_H-M   'P 1'
#
loop_
_entity.id
_entity.type
_entity.pdbx_description
1 polymer ?
#
loop_
_entity_poly.entity_id
_entity_poly.type
_entity_poly.pdbx_seq_one_letter_code
_entity_poly.pdbx_strand_id
1 'polypeptide(L)'
;ALAPERVGRLVLLDPATLLDPADAETGALGYARDPGWATEDEARAEIATWFPNEGAQPDLAPEIDRNLVQDDDGRWRMGFSPVVVVAAYSEVCRPLPALPKRDVLLVQADPAETTVNPALRSALEQAFGSRLRREVVAGATHVLFRTELEGTARPMRPFLTV
;
A
#
# COMPACT_ATOMS: atom_id res chain seq x y z
N ALA A 1 0.94 -15.58 23.49
CA ALA A 1 0.12 -14.48 24.04
C ALA A 1 0.44 -13.20 23.28
N LEU A 2 -0.55 -12.35 23.00
CA LEU A 2 -0.31 -11.02 22.42
C LEU A 2 0.17 -10.07 23.54
N ALA A 3 1.16 -9.22 23.24
CA ALA A 3 1.80 -8.28 24.18
C ALA A 3 1.74 -6.83 23.64
N PRO A 4 0.53 -6.25 23.49
CA PRO A 4 0.32 -4.97 22.83
C PRO A 4 1.02 -3.78 23.52
N GLU A 5 1.35 -3.91 24.81
CA GLU A 5 2.09 -2.93 25.61
C GLU A 5 3.54 -2.72 25.16
N ARG A 6 4.09 -3.64 24.34
CA ARG A 6 5.43 -3.50 23.76
C ARG A 6 5.49 -2.48 22.62
N VAL A 7 4.33 -2.06 22.10
CA VAL A 7 4.23 -1.06 21.03
C VAL A 7 3.88 0.28 21.65
N GLY A 8 4.89 1.14 21.82
CA GLY A 8 4.70 2.47 22.41
C GLY A 8 4.00 3.46 21.47
N ARG A 9 4.26 3.37 20.16
CA ARG A 9 3.76 4.32 19.14
C ARG A 9 3.50 3.59 17.82
N LEU A 10 2.60 4.13 17.01
CA LEU A 10 2.23 3.56 15.71
C LEU A 10 2.28 4.63 14.62
N VAL A 11 2.92 4.30 13.51
CA VAL A 11 2.84 5.08 12.27
C VAL A 11 2.05 4.27 11.26
N LEU A 12 1.05 4.91 10.64
CA LEU A 12 0.31 4.39 9.50
C LEU A 12 0.82 5.11 8.25
N LEU A 13 1.29 4.35 7.26
CA LEU A 13 1.80 4.89 5.99
C LEU A 13 0.77 4.61 4.91
N ASP A 14 0.07 5.66 4.51
CA ASP A 14 -0.99 5.69 3.51
C ASP A 14 -1.81 4.38 3.44
N PRO A 15 -2.44 3.94 4.56
CA PRO A 15 -3.04 2.62 4.62
C PRO A 15 -4.24 2.48 3.67
N ALA A 16 -4.15 1.52 2.75
CA ALA A 16 -5.26 1.09 1.90
C ALA A 16 -6.15 0.06 2.63
N THR A 17 -6.96 0.52 3.58
CA THR A 17 -7.92 -0.32 4.33
C THR A 17 -9.28 0.37 4.42
N LEU A 18 -10.33 -0.37 4.78
CA LEU A 18 -11.73 0.09 4.65
C LEU A 18 -12.03 0.53 3.20
N LEU A 19 -11.48 -0.19 2.23
CA LEU A 19 -11.77 0.07 0.81
C LEU A 19 -13.22 -0.29 0.50
N ASP A 20 -13.80 0.42 -0.47
CA ASP A 20 -15.12 0.07 -0.98
C ASP A 20 -15.08 -1.35 -1.57
N PRO A 21 -15.97 -2.27 -1.16
CA PRO A 21 -15.95 -3.64 -1.64
C PRO A 21 -16.14 -3.78 -3.16
N ALA A 22 -16.88 -2.89 -3.82
CA ALA A 22 -17.09 -2.96 -5.27
C ALA A 22 -15.83 -2.53 -6.05
N ASP A 23 -15.13 -1.50 -5.55
CA ASP A 23 -13.84 -1.09 -6.11
C ASP A 23 -12.77 -2.19 -5.91
N ALA A 24 -12.75 -2.79 -4.71
CA ALA A 24 -11.84 -3.89 -4.39
C ALA A 24 -12.13 -5.16 -5.20
N GLU A 25 -13.40 -5.49 -5.44
CA GLU A 25 -13.79 -6.61 -6.31
C GLU A 25 -13.24 -6.43 -7.73
N THR A 26 -13.32 -5.22 -8.28
CA THR A 26 -12.78 -4.91 -9.61
C THR A 26 -11.28 -5.21 -9.67
N GLY A 27 -10.52 -4.78 -8.66
CA GLY A 27 -9.09 -5.09 -8.55
C GLY A 27 -8.83 -6.60 -8.42
N ALA A 28 -9.53 -7.27 -7.51
CA ALA A 28 -9.39 -8.70 -7.27
C ALA A 28 -9.66 -9.54 -8.54
N LEU A 29 -10.74 -9.24 -9.26
CA LEU A 29 -11.09 -9.94 -10.50
C LEU A 29 -10.09 -9.70 -11.63
N GLY A 30 -9.39 -8.56 -11.63
CA GLY A 30 -8.27 -8.31 -12.54
C GLY A 30 -7.16 -9.35 -12.35
N TYR A 31 -6.71 -9.54 -11.11
CA TYR A 31 -5.69 -10.54 -10.78
C TYR A 31 -6.19 -11.98 -10.92
N ALA A 32 -7.48 -12.25 -10.67
CA ALA A 32 -8.03 -13.61 -10.78
C ALA A 32 -8.01 -14.17 -12.23
N ARG A 33 -8.04 -13.29 -13.24
CA ARG A 33 -8.02 -13.69 -14.67
C ARG A 33 -6.62 -14.06 -15.17
N ASP A 34 -5.56 -13.66 -14.47
CA ASP A 34 -4.17 -13.52 -14.92
C ASP A 34 -3.71 -14.58 -15.95
N PRO A 35 -3.77 -14.26 -17.26
CA PRO A 35 -3.32 -15.16 -18.30
C PRO A 35 -1.80 -15.15 -18.49
N GLY A 36 -1.06 -14.27 -17.79
CA GLY A 36 0.33 -13.93 -18.05
C GLY A 36 0.56 -13.26 -19.42
N TRP A 37 1.77 -12.76 -19.62
CA TRP A 37 2.22 -12.16 -20.88
C TRP A 37 2.89 -13.19 -21.79
N ALA A 38 2.88 -12.93 -23.11
CA ALA A 38 3.51 -13.82 -24.08
C ALA A 38 5.03 -13.61 -24.13
N THR A 39 5.51 -12.39 -23.89
CA THR A 39 6.93 -12.05 -23.89
C THR A 39 7.31 -11.22 -22.67
N GLU A 40 8.59 -11.26 -22.33
CA GLU A 40 9.15 -10.44 -21.25
C GLU A 40 9.02 -8.94 -21.56
N ASP A 41 9.26 -8.54 -22.80
CA ASP A 41 9.14 -7.15 -23.24
C ASP A 41 7.71 -6.61 -23.09
N GLU A 42 6.70 -7.43 -23.41
CA GLU A 42 5.29 -7.09 -23.21
C GLU A 42 4.98 -6.87 -21.73
N ALA A 43 5.42 -7.79 -20.87
CA ALA A 43 5.25 -7.68 -19.42
C ALA A 43 5.91 -6.41 -18.88
N ARG A 44 7.17 -6.15 -19.26
CA ARG A 44 7.92 -4.97 -18.80
C ARG A 44 7.28 -3.66 -19.25
N ALA A 45 6.79 -3.60 -20.49
CA ALA A 45 6.10 -2.44 -21.01
C ALA A 45 4.81 -2.15 -20.21
N GLU A 46 4.03 -3.18 -19.89
CA GLU A 46 2.81 -3.03 -19.10
C GLU A 46 3.12 -2.65 -17.64
N ILE A 47 4.03 -3.36 -16.98
CA ILE A 47 4.39 -3.11 -15.57
C ILE A 47 4.92 -1.68 -15.39
N ALA A 48 5.67 -1.15 -16.36
CA ALA A 48 6.13 0.25 -16.32
C ALA A 48 4.97 1.26 -16.22
N THR A 49 3.76 0.91 -16.67
CA THR A 49 2.56 1.76 -16.55
C THR A 49 1.90 1.70 -15.18
N TRP A 50 2.14 0.65 -14.39
CA TRP A 50 1.56 0.50 -13.05
C TRP A 50 2.13 1.54 -12.07
N PHE A 51 3.32 2.05 -12.38
CA PHE A 51 4.06 2.99 -11.55
C PHE A 51 4.33 4.29 -12.31
N PRO A 52 3.30 5.03 -12.77
CA PRO A 52 3.49 6.17 -13.67
C PRO A 52 4.37 7.28 -13.07
N ASN A 53 4.37 7.40 -11.74
CA ASN A 53 5.18 8.36 -10.98
C ASN A 53 6.42 7.73 -10.32
N GLU A 54 6.58 6.40 -10.38
CA GLU A 54 7.74 5.66 -9.83
C GLU A 54 8.61 5.02 -10.94
N GLY A 55 8.21 5.10 -12.21
CA GLY A 55 8.89 4.47 -13.35
C GLY A 55 10.30 4.97 -13.64
N ALA A 56 10.73 6.06 -12.99
CA ALA A 56 12.10 6.58 -13.04
C ALA A 56 12.97 6.12 -11.87
N GLN A 57 12.42 5.32 -10.94
CA GLN A 57 13.17 4.88 -9.76
C GLN A 57 14.18 3.78 -10.13
N PRO A 58 15.44 3.89 -9.67
CA PRO A 58 16.52 2.99 -10.07
C PRO A 58 16.35 1.55 -9.53
N ASP A 59 15.44 1.33 -8.57
CA ASP A 59 15.16 0.04 -7.95
C ASP A 59 14.02 -0.75 -8.64
N LEU A 60 13.21 -0.10 -9.49
CA LEU A 60 12.09 -0.76 -10.18
C LEU A 60 12.57 -1.85 -11.14
N ALA A 61 13.61 -1.60 -11.94
CA ALA A 61 14.15 -2.62 -12.84
C ALA A 61 14.67 -3.86 -12.06
N PRO A 62 15.51 -3.70 -11.02
CA PRO A 62 15.87 -4.81 -10.13
C PRO A 62 14.70 -5.53 -9.46
N GLU A 63 13.61 -4.83 -9.13
CA GLU A 63 12.39 -5.43 -8.59
C GLU A 63 11.68 -6.28 -9.63
N ILE A 64 11.51 -5.77 -10.85
CA ILE A 64 10.92 -6.50 -11.97
C ILE A 64 11.79 -7.72 -12.31
N ASP A 65 13.11 -7.57 -12.41
CA ASP A 65 14.02 -8.68 -12.71
C ASP A 65 13.93 -9.82 -11.69
N ARG A 66 13.66 -9.50 -10.42
CA ARG A 66 13.51 -10.51 -9.35
C ARG A 66 12.15 -11.18 -9.34
N ASN A 67 11.11 -10.46 -9.74
CA ASN A 67 9.73 -10.91 -9.57
C ASN A 67 9.10 -11.37 -10.89
N LEU A 68 9.57 -10.95 -12.04
CA LEU A 68 9.05 -11.37 -13.33
C LEU A 68 9.68 -12.72 -13.69
N VAL A 69 8.85 -13.76 -13.71
CA VAL A 69 9.28 -15.14 -13.93
C VAL A 69 8.56 -15.74 -15.13
N GLN A 70 9.25 -16.59 -15.87
CA GLN A 70 8.62 -17.44 -16.87
C GLN A 70 8.14 -18.72 -16.18
N ASP A 71 6.87 -19.05 -16.38
CA ASP A 71 6.22 -20.23 -15.80
C ASP A 71 6.34 -21.45 -16.73
N ASP A 72 5.90 -22.62 -16.28
CA ASP A 72 6.02 -23.90 -17.01
C ASP A 72 5.25 -23.92 -18.34
N ASP A 73 4.23 -23.06 -18.49
CA ASP A 73 3.46 -22.89 -19.74
C ASP A 73 4.10 -21.88 -20.71
N GLY A 74 5.30 -21.39 -20.38
CA GLY A 74 6.07 -20.44 -21.18
C GLY A 74 5.59 -18.98 -21.08
N ARG A 75 4.55 -18.70 -20.29
CA ARG A 75 4.04 -17.34 -20.07
C ARG A 75 4.85 -16.63 -19.00
N TRP A 76 4.97 -15.32 -19.12
CA TRP A 76 5.60 -14.48 -18.13
C TRP A 76 4.57 -14.02 -17.10
N ARG A 77 4.90 -14.11 -15.82
CA ARG A 77 4.03 -13.72 -14.70
C ARG A 77 4.83 -13.03 -13.60
N MET A 78 4.15 -12.18 -12.84
CA MET A 78 4.73 -11.68 -11.59
C MET A 78 4.74 -12.79 -10.54
N GLY A 79 5.83 -12.90 -9.79
CA GLY A 79 6.13 -13.95 -8.82
C GLY A 79 5.34 -13.85 -7.52
N PHE A 80 4.12 -13.33 -7.57
CA PHE A 80 3.15 -13.38 -6.49
C PHE A 80 2.06 -14.41 -6.82
N SER A 81 1.29 -14.81 -5.81
CA SER A 81 0.15 -15.70 -6.02
C SER A 81 -1.14 -14.90 -6.24
N PRO A 82 -1.81 -14.99 -7.40
CA PRO A 82 -3.05 -14.24 -7.66
C PRO A 82 -4.16 -14.54 -6.63
N VAL A 83 -4.25 -15.78 -6.16
CA VAL A 83 -5.22 -16.16 -5.11
C VAL A 83 -4.94 -15.47 -3.77
N VAL A 84 -3.67 -15.20 -3.45
CA VAL A 84 -3.30 -14.44 -2.26
C VAL A 84 -3.69 -12.97 -2.43
N VAL A 85 -3.50 -12.39 -3.63
CA VAL A 85 -3.92 -11.01 -3.93
C VAL A 85 -5.44 -10.88 -3.82
N VAL A 86 -6.20 -11.80 -4.40
CA VAL A 86 -7.68 -11.85 -4.27
C VAL A 86 -8.11 -11.93 -2.81
N ALA A 87 -7.49 -12.80 -2.02
CA ALA A 87 -7.78 -12.90 -0.59
C ALA A 87 -7.43 -11.59 0.16
N ALA A 88 -6.31 -10.95 -0.18
CA ALA A 88 -5.88 -9.70 0.43
C ALA A 88 -6.90 -8.56 0.19
N TYR A 89 -7.50 -8.47 -1.01
CA TYR A 89 -8.58 -7.52 -1.30
C TYR A 89 -9.76 -7.68 -0.33
N SER A 90 -10.11 -8.91 0.05
CA SER A 90 -11.16 -9.13 1.04
C SER A 90 -10.79 -8.65 2.45
N GLU A 91 -9.52 -8.72 2.83
CA GLU A 91 -9.03 -8.27 4.14
C GLU A 91 -9.00 -6.74 4.23
N VAL A 92 -8.56 -6.05 3.18
CA VAL A 92 -8.51 -4.57 3.17
C VAL A 92 -9.90 -3.91 3.12
N CYS A 93 -10.95 -4.65 2.78
CA CYS A 93 -12.34 -4.20 2.88
C CYS A 93 -12.96 -4.40 4.27
N ARG A 94 -12.29 -5.13 5.17
CA ARG A 94 -12.90 -5.44 6.48
C ARG A 94 -13.05 -4.20 7.34
N PRO A 95 -14.07 -4.17 8.20
CA PRO A 95 -14.15 -3.21 9.29
C PRO A 95 -12.85 -3.20 10.10
N LEU A 96 -12.41 -2.03 10.54
CA LEU A 96 -11.25 -1.94 11.42
C LEU A 96 -11.51 -2.73 12.71
N PRO A 97 -10.50 -3.47 13.21
CA PRO A 97 -10.59 -4.07 14.52
C PRO A 97 -10.66 -2.98 15.60
N ALA A 98 -10.94 -3.38 16.83
CA ALA A 98 -10.82 -2.47 17.97
C ALA A 98 -9.39 -1.89 18.02
N LEU A 99 -9.28 -0.59 17.83
CA LEU A 99 -7.99 0.08 17.79
C LEU A 99 -7.50 0.41 19.21
N PRO A 100 -6.22 0.16 19.51
CA PRO A 100 -5.66 0.37 20.84
C PRO A 100 -5.52 1.86 21.15
N LYS A 101 -5.78 2.29 22.39
CA LYS A 101 -5.65 3.70 22.80
C LYS A 101 -4.17 4.11 22.90
N ARG A 102 -3.59 4.59 21.82
CA ARG A 102 -2.19 5.05 21.72
C ARG A 102 -2.07 6.26 20.80
N ASP A 103 -0.93 6.93 20.86
CA ASP A 103 -0.60 7.98 19.91
C ASP A 103 -0.31 7.35 18.54
N VAL A 104 -0.91 7.93 17.51
CA VAL A 104 -0.82 7.44 16.13
C VAL A 104 -0.45 8.59 15.22
N LEU A 105 0.54 8.37 14.37
CA LEU A 105 0.85 9.24 13.25
C LEU A 105 0.34 8.60 11.97
N LEU A 106 -0.63 9.24 11.32
CA LEU A 106 -1.03 8.94 9.95
C LEU A 106 -0.20 9.81 9.01
N VAL A 107 0.67 9.18 8.22
CA VAL A 107 1.38 9.81 7.11
C VAL A 107 0.68 9.37 5.84
N GLN A 108 0.26 10.31 5.00
CA GLN A 108 -0.52 10.04 3.80
C GLN A 108 0.03 10.82 2.61
N ALA A 109 -0.29 10.33 1.41
CA ALA A 109 0.08 10.98 0.17
C ALA A 109 -0.76 12.25 -0.05
N ASP A 110 -0.50 12.96 -1.14
CA ASP A 110 -1.36 14.04 -1.57
C ASP A 110 -2.81 13.57 -1.76
N PRO A 111 -3.83 14.43 -1.56
CA PRO A 111 -5.24 14.03 -1.62
C PRO A 111 -5.68 13.35 -2.92
N ALA A 112 -4.99 13.60 -4.03
CA ALA A 112 -5.27 12.96 -5.32
C ALA A 112 -4.66 11.55 -5.46
N GLU A 113 -3.67 11.22 -4.64
CA GLU A 113 -2.85 10.01 -4.76
C GLU A 113 -2.99 9.07 -3.55
N THR A 114 -3.60 9.55 -2.46
CA THR A 114 -3.77 8.79 -1.21
C THR A 114 -4.87 7.74 -1.31
N THR A 115 -4.61 6.58 -0.70
CA THR A 115 -5.62 5.54 -0.50
C THR A 115 -6.40 5.72 0.80
N VAL A 116 -6.05 6.72 1.63
CA VAL A 116 -6.76 7.05 2.86
C VAL A 116 -8.08 7.74 2.55
N ASN A 117 -9.09 6.92 2.31
CA ASN A 117 -10.43 7.36 1.97
C ASN A 117 -11.15 8.06 3.16
N PRO A 118 -12.28 8.75 2.90
CA PRO A 118 -13.03 9.44 3.95
C PRO A 118 -13.55 8.53 5.07
N ALA A 119 -13.92 7.29 4.76
CA ALA A 119 -14.42 6.33 5.75
C ALA A 119 -13.33 5.94 6.74
N LEU A 120 -12.14 5.61 6.24
CA LEU A 120 -10.97 5.32 7.07
C LEU A 120 -10.58 6.53 7.92
N ARG A 121 -10.53 7.71 7.32
CA ARG A 121 -10.21 8.95 8.04
C ARG A 121 -11.17 9.18 9.21
N SER A 122 -12.48 9.06 8.97
CA SER A 122 -13.50 9.21 10.01
C SER A 122 -13.35 8.16 11.11
N ALA A 123 -13.11 6.90 10.75
CA ALA A 123 -12.92 5.82 11.72
C ALA A 123 -11.68 6.04 12.61
N LEU A 124 -10.56 6.51 12.03
CA LEU A 124 -9.35 6.83 12.79
C LEU A 124 -9.57 8.03 13.71
N GLU A 125 -10.25 9.08 13.23
CA GLU A 125 -10.57 10.27 14.02
C GLU A 125 -11.48 9.92 15.21
N GLN A 126 -12.50 9.07 15.00
CA GLN A 126 -13.35 8.58 16.08
C GLN A 126 -12.60 7.71 17.09
N ALA A 127 -11.70 6.84 16.63
CA ALA A 127 -10.99 5.91 17.49
C ALA A 127 -9.90 6.58 18.34
N PHE A 128 -9.17 7.53 17.77
CA PHE A 128 -7.98 8.12 18.40
C PHE A 128 -8.19 9.56 18.89
N GLY A 129 -9.11 10.32 18.30
CA GLY A 129 -9.36 11.71 18.67
C GLY A 129 -8.08 12.54 18.67
N SER A 130 -7.79 13.21 19.79
CA SER A 130 -6.59 14.04 19.96
C SER A 130 -5.26 13.26 19.90
N ARG A 131 -5.29 11.93 19.92
CA ARG A 131 -4.09 11.08 19.78
C ARG A 131 -3.70 10.82 18.33
N LEU A 132 -4.55 11.19 17.37
CA LEU A 132 -4.25 11.09 15.94
C LEU A 132 -3.55 12.35 15.48
N ARG A 133 -2.29 12.21 15.06
CA ARG A 133 -1.59 13.22 14.26
C ARG A 133 -1.65 12.82 12.80
N ARG A 134 -1.81 13.81 11.91
CA ARG A 134 -1.89 13.59 10.47
C ARG A 134 -0.86 14.44 9.76
N GLU A 135 -0.17 13.86 8.79
CA GLU A 135 0.85 14.51 7.98
C GLU A 135 0.65 14.12 6.52
N VAL A 136 0.70 15.11 5.64
CA VAL A 136 0.63 14.91 4.18
C VAL A 136 2.04 15.08 3.62
N VAL A 137 2.48 14.13 2.81
CA VAL A 137 3.77 14.20 2.11
C VAL A 137 3.51 14.72 0.70
N ALA A 138 3.79 16.01 0.48
CA ALA A 138 3.63 16.64 -0.83
C ALA A 138 4.56 15.99 -1.87
N GLY A 139 4.01 15.71 -3.06
CA GLY A 139 4.71 15.01 -4.15
C GLY A 139 4.72 13.49 -4.01
N ALA A 140 4.20 12.94 -2.90
CA ALA A 140 4.18 11.50 -2.69
C ALA A 140 2.98 10.84 -3.36
N THR A 141 3.18 9.61 -3.82
CA THR A 141 2.12 8.67 -4.19
C THR A 141 1.82 7.68 -3.07
N HIS A 142 0.83 6.80 -3.26
CA HIS A 142 0.43 5.78 -2.27
C HIS A 142 1.61 5.09 -1.59
N VAL A 143 2.62 4.65 -2.35
CA VAL A 143 3.86 4.07 -1.79
C VAL A 143 4.83 5.20 -1.42
N LEU A 144 4.49 5.94 -0.37
CA LEU A 144 5.08 7.24 0.00
C LEU A 144 6.61 7.30 -0.12
N PHE A 145 7.29 6.30 0.41
CA PHE A 145 8.75 6.28 0.50
C PHE A 145 9.45 6.06 -0.85
N ARG A 146 8.73 5.59 -1.88
CA ARG A 146 9.31 5.41 -3.23
C ARG A 146 9.40 6.72 -3.98
N THR A 147 8.46 7.62 -3.76
CA THR A 147 8.45 8.95 -4.40
C THR A 147 9.06 10.03 -3.51
N GLU A 148 8.90 9.94 -2.19
CA GLU A 148 9.29 10.96 -1.23
C GLU A 148 9.83 10.36 0.08
N LEU A 149 10.98 9.68 0.00
CA LEU A 149 11.61 9.02 1.16
C LEU A 149 11.88 9.99 2.32
N GLU A 150 12.52 11.13 2.04
CA GLU A 150 12.84 12.12 3.07
C GLU A 150 11.58 12.79 3.63
N GLY A 151 10.64 13.14 2.76
CA GLY A 151 9.34 13.70 3.14
C GLY A 151 8.57 12.75 4.06
N THR A 152 8.58 11.45 3.78
CA THR A 152 7.96 10.40 4.59
C THR A 152 8.66 10.24 5.94
N ALA A 153 9.99 10.19 5.96
CA ALA A 153 10.75 9.96 7.19
C ALA A 153 10.74 11.17 8.16
N ARG A 154 10.62 12.39 7.63
CA ARG A 154 10.67 13.65 8.40
C ARG A 154 9.68 13.70 9.57
N PRO A 155 8.37 13.43 9.41
CA PRO A 155 7.43 13.41 10.53
C PRO A 155 7.60 12.17 11.42
N MET A 156 8.06 11.04 10.87
CA MET A 156 8.20 9.78 11.60
C MET A 156 9.32 9.83 12.64
N ARG A 157 10.48 10.39 12.30
CA ARG A 157 11.66 10.43 13.18
C ARG A 157 11.33 11.03 14.56
N PRO A 158 10.87 12.29 14.69
CA PRO A 158 10.55 12.85 15.99
C PRO A 158 9.34 12.17 16.64
N PHE A 159 8.43 11.58 15.86
CA PHE A 159 7.31 10.84 16.43
C PHE A 159 7.77 9.55 17.10
N LEU A 160 8.72 8.82 16.53
CA LEU A 160 9.17 7.51 17.03
C LEU A 160 10.23 7.59 18.14
N THR A 161 10.92 8.72 18.29
CA THR A 161 12.06 8.85 19.23
C THR A 161 11.73 9.56 20.55
N VAL A 162 10.46 9.87 20.82
CA VAL A 162 10.02 10.55 22.06
C VAL A 162 9.54 9.55 23.09
#